data_AF-A0A850DZB2-F1
#
_entry.id   AF-A0A850DZB2-F1
#
_cell.length_a   1.000
_cell.length_b   1.000
_cell.length_c   1.000
_cell.angle_alpha   90.00
_cell.angle_beta   90.00
_cell.angle_gamma   90.00
#
_symmetry.space_group_name_H-M   'P 1'
#
loop_
_entity.id
_entity.type
_entity.pdbx_description
1 polymer ?
#
loop_
_entity_poly.entity_id
_entity_poly.type
_entity_poly.pdbx_seq_one_letter_code
_entity_poly.pdbx_strand_id
1 'polypeptide(L)'
;MTTASRTTAVRIVLWAAVGLLVALLLVPGTADGLRSALGLALAALRALGHGTLDVDPGFAMAMVVTVVTVPVPVLLAVVGRASRPGGVRQRAVVTCLLVLLLAAAAAVHTDGRWDRFRDVATAGLVGVLFGSLLDAAVHARERAAHASVRSKRVAWTIAGAYGLLVVLVATWGTPVDGGIHPWLVRAIAAGQRLGAPSWLGYSAVEFTANVVFFAPFGFLAVLLLGARRWWVGMLGGFLVSCAIETTQALFLPARFASVDDVLANTSGAVLGVLLGVVVLGRARQA
;
A
#
# COMPACT_ATOMS: atom_id res chain seq x y z
N MET A 1 20.37 14.84 -20.76
CA MET A 1 19.02 14.60 -21.32
C MET A 1 18.25 15.91 -21.38
N THR A 2 17.64 16.22 -22.52
CA THR A 2 16.82 17.43 -22.71
C THR A 2 15.43 17.26 -22.08
N THR A 3 14.72 18.35 -21.79
CA THR A 3 13.35 18.31 -21.26
C THR A 3 12.39 17.53 -22.19
N ALA A 4 12.64 17.61 -23.50
CA ALA A 4 11.92 16.83 -24.52
C ALA A 4 12.15 15.33 -24.35
N SER A 5 13.40 14.86 -24.19
CA SER A 5 13.67 13.42 -24.04
C SER A 5 13.15 12.85 -22.72
N ARG A 6 13.13 13.64 -21.63
CA ARG A 6 12.46 13.26 -20.37
C ARG A 6 10.94 13.11 -20.53
N THR A 7 10.31 14.03 -21.27
CA THR A 7 8.86 13.98 -21.53
C THR A 7 8.50 12.75 -22.36
N THR A 8 9.30 12.42 -23.37
CA THR A 8 9.11 11.22 -24.20
C THR A 8 9.26 9.94 -23.38
N ALA A 9 10.31 9.83 -22.55
CA ALA A 9 10.50 8.67 -21.66
C ALA A 9 9.34 8.49 -20.68
N VAL A 10 8.85 9.57 -20.06
CA VAL A 10 7.69 9.51 -19.16
C VAL A 10 6.43 9.09 -19.89
N ARG A 11 6.20 9.58 -21.11
CA ARG A 11 5.06 9.14 -21.93
C ARG A 11 5.14 7.65 -22.25
N ILE A 12 6.33 7.14 -22.57
CA ILE A 12 6.55 5.70 -22.78
C ILE A 12 6.22 4.92 -21.51
N VAL A 13 6.70 5.36 -20.33
CA VAL A 13 6.40 4.70 -19.05
C VAL A 13 4.91 4.77 -18.70
N LEU A 14 4.24 5.89 -18.95
CA LEU A 14 2.80 6.03 -18.75
C LEU A 14 2.02 5.09 -19.67
N TRP A 15 2.34 5.07 -20.96
CA TRP A 15 1.70 4.14 -21.89
C TRP A 15 2.03 2.69 -21.58
N ALA A 16 3.21 2.38 -21.05
CA ALA A 16 3.56 1.05 -20.58
C ALA A 16 2.78 0.67 -19.32
N ALA A 17 2.60 1.58 -18.36
CA ALA A 17 1.82 1.33 -17.14
C ALA A 17 0.31 1.18 -17.45
N VAL A 18 -0.24 2.05 -18.30
CA VAL A 18 -1.62 1.94 -18.79
C VAL A 18 -1.79 0.70 -19.64
N GLY A 19 -0.83 0.40 -20.52
CA GLY A 19 -0.82 -0.81 -21.34
C GLY A 19 -0.74 -2.09 -20.51
N LEU A 20 0.06 -2.09 -19.44
CA LEU A 20 0.11 -3.18 -18.47
C LEU A 20 -1.23 -3.31 -17.76
N LEU A 21 -1.82 -2.21 -17.27
CA LEU A 21 -3.13 -2.24 -16.62
C LEU A 21 -4.22 -2.77 -17.58
N VAL A 22 -4.22 -2.34 -18.85
CA VAL A 22 -5.13 -2.82 -19.89
C VAL A 22 -4.89 -4.29 -20.18
N ALA A 23 -3.64 -4.73 -20.33
CA ALA A 23 -3.30 -6.13 -20.55
C ALA A 23 -3.85 -6.98 -19.40
N LEU A 24 -3.48 -6.63 -18.17
CA LEU A 24 -3.88 -7.33 -16.95
C LEU A 24 -5.40 -7.42 -16.77
N LEU A 25 -6.15 -6.41 -17.18
CA LEU A 25 -7.59 -6.34 -16.93
C LEU A 25 -8.44 -6.83 -18.11
N LEU A 26 -7.98 -6.64 -19.34
CA LEU A 26 -8.81 -6.77 -20.54
C LEU A 26 -8.34 -7.80 -21.55
N VAL A 27 -7.07 -8.25 -21.51
CA VAL A 27 -6.59 -9.24 -22.48
C VAL A 27 -6.89 -10.65 -21.96
N PRO A 28 -7.82 -11.40 -22.60
CA PRO A 28 -8.19 -12.74 -22.16
C PRO A 28 -6.95 -13.65 -22.10
N GLY A 29 -6.84 -14.46 -21.05
CA GLY A 29 -5.69 -15.35 -20.86
C GLY A 29 -4.44 -14.70 -20.26
N THR A 30 -4.23 -13.38 -20.35
CA THR A 30 -3.10 -12.73 -19.66
C THR A 30 -3.33 -12.61 -18.15
N ALA A 31 -4.54 -12.24 -17.74
CA ALA A 31 -4.95 -12.21 -16.34
C ALA A 31 -4.92 -13.62 -15.74
N ASP A 32 -5.41 -14.62 -16.49
CA ASP A 32 -5.42 -16.03 -16.07
C ASP A 32 -4.00 -16.62 -16.05
N GLY A 33 -3.17 -16.29 -17.05
CA GLY A 33 -1.77 -16.68 -17.12
C GLY A 33 -0.95 -16.06 -15.98
N LEU A 34 -1.18 -14.77 -15.67
CA LEU A 34 -0.56 -14.12 -14.53
C LEU A 34 -1.07 -14.71 -13.22
N ARG A 35 -2.38 -14.94 -13.04
CA ARG A 35 -2.93 -15.63 -11.86
C ARG A 35 -2.29 -16.99 -11.67
N SER A 36 -2.13 -17.75 -12.75
CA SER A 36 -1.51 -19.07 -12.74
C SER A 36 -0.03 -18.98 -12.39
N ALA A 37 0.71 -18.04 -12.97
CA ALA A 37 2.13 -17.83 -12.67
C ALA A 37 2.35 -17.34 -11.23
N LEU A 38 1.53 -16.41 -10.73
CA LEU A 38 1.54 -15.96 -9.34
C LEU A 38 1.18 -17.12 -8.41
N GLY A 39 0.16 -17.90 -8.74
CA GLY A 39 -0.24 -19.08 -7.96
C GLY A 39 0.89 -20.11 -7.87
N LEU A 40 1.59 -20.38 -8.97
CA LEU A 40 2.76 -21.27 -9.01
C LEU A 40 3.94 -20.70 -8.23
N ALA A 41 4.22 -19.40 -8.35
CA ALA A 41 5.29 -18.75 -7.60
C ALA A 41 5.00 -18.77 -6.09
N LEU A 42 3.78 -18.42 -5.67
CA LEU A 42 3.34 -18.50 -4.28
C LEU A 42 3.37 -19.95 -3.76
N ALA A 43 2.91 -20.92 -4.56
CA ALA A 43 2.99 -22.34 -4.19
C ALA A 43 4.43 -22.82 -4.03
N ALA A 44 5.35 -22.41 -4.92
CA ALA A 44 6.76 -22.73 -4.81
C ALA A 44 7.40 -22.09 -3.57
N LEU A 45 7.06 -20.83 -3.26
CA LEU A 45 7.51 -20.14 -2.05
C LEU A 45 6.97 -20.80 -0.78
N ARG A 46 5.70 -21.25 -0.78
CA ARG A 46 5.11 -22.01 0.33
C ARG A 46 5.79 -23.37 0.50
N ALA A 47 6.14 -24.03 -0.59
CA ALA A 47 6.82 -25.33 -0.57
C ALA A 47 8.27 -25.28 -0.06
N LEU A 48 8.93 -24.11 -0.14
CA LEU A 48 10.23 -23.88 0.50
C LEU A 48 10.13 -23.84 2.05
N GLY A 49 8.91 -23.88 2.60
CA GLY A 49 8.61 -24.21 3.98
C GLY A 49 9.21 -23.24 4.98
N HIS A 50 8.48 -22.16 5.32
CA HIS A 50 8.56 -21.38 6.57
C HIS A 50 7.62 -20.14 6.50
N GLY A 51 6.34 -20.29 6.14
CA GLY A 51 5.37 -19.17 6.25
C GLY A 51 5.68 -17.91 5.42
N THR A 52 6.47 -18.01 4.35
CA THR A 52 7.08 -16.84 3.71
C THR A 52 6.23 -16.14 2.64
N LEU A 53 4.93 -16.45 2.49
CA LEU A 53 3.91 -15.68 1.72
C LEU A 53 2.60 -16.48 1.70
N ASP A 54 1.69 -16.18 2.64
CA ASP A 54 0.39 -16.85 2.80
C ASP A 54 -0.80 -16.00 2.31
N VAL A 55 -0.51 -14.91 1.60
CA VAL A 55 -1.50 -14.05 0.93
C VAL A 55 -2.43 -14.87 0.03
N ASP A 56 -3.75 -14.72 0.21
CA ASP A 56 -4.76 -15.29 -0.70
C ASP A 56 -4.53 -14.84 -2.15
N PRO A 57 -4.65 -15.72 -3.17
CA PRO A 57 -4.41 -15.36 -4.57
C PRO A 57 -5.28 -14.22 -5.09
N GLY A 58 -6.54 -14.12 -4.63
CA GLY A 58 -7.44 -13.02 -4.97
C GLY A 58 -6.92 -11.70 -4.39
N PHE A 59 -6.48 -11.72 -3.13
CA PHE A 59 -5.88 -10.56 -2.50
C PHE A 59 -4.53 -10.17 -3.12
N ALA A 60 -3.69 -11.14 -3.47
CA ALA A 60 -2.44 -10.88 -4.19
C ALA A 60 -2.71 -10.20 -5.55
N MET A 61 -3.74 -10.62 -6.28
CA MET A 61 -4.14 -9.94 -7.52
C MET A 61 -4.64 -8.52 -7.26
N ALA A 62 -5.41 -8.30 -6.20
CA ALA A 62 -5.84 -6.96 -5.78
C ALA A 62 -4.62 -6.06 -5.50
N MET A 63 -3.60 -6.57 -4.79
CA MET A 63 -2.34 -5.85 -4.57
C MET A 63 -1.65 -5.48 -5.88
N VAL A 64 -1.59 -6.38 -6.87
CA VAL A 64 -1.02 -6.09 -8.20
C VAL A 64 -1.78 -4.95 -8.87
N VAL A 65 -3.12 -5.02 -8.91
CA VAL A 65 -3.96 -3.95 -9.48
C VAL A 65 -3.71 -2.62 -8.77
N THR A 66 -3.64 -2.62 -7.44
CA THR A 66 -3.27 -1.44 -6.64
C THR A 66 -1.91 -0.89 -7.07
N VAL A 67 -0.84 -1.71 -7.06
CA VAL A 67 0.53 -1.30 -7.37
C VAL A 67 0.66 -0.73 -8.77
N VAL A 68 0.02 -1.33 -9.78
CA VAL A 68 0.02 -0.83 -11.16
C VAL A 68 -0.74 0.49 -11.29
N THR A 69 -1.75 0.72 -10.44
CA THR A 69 -2.53 1.96 -10.44
C THR A 69 -1.84 3.12 -9.72
N VAL A 70 -1.05 2.87 -8.66
CA VAL A 70 -0.30 3.90 -7.89
C VAL A 70 0.47 4.90 -8.75
N PRO A 71 1.25 4.52 -9.78
CA PRO A 71 2.02 5.48 -10.56
C PRO A 71 1.16 6.37 -11.48
N VAL A 72 -0.09 6.01 -11.79
CA VAL A 72 -0.88 6.70 -12.82
C VAL A 72 -1.13 8.18 -12.49
N PRO A 73 -1.58 8.59 -11.28
CA PRO A 73 -1.75 10.00 -10.94
C PRO A 73 -0.44 10.80 -11.04
N VAL A 74 0.68 10.22 -10.61
CA VAL A 74 2.01 10.86 -10.67
C VAL A 74 2.44 11.04 -12.11
N LEU A 75 2.29 10.02 -12.96
CA LEU A 75 2.66 10.08 -14.37
C LEU A 75 1.80 11.11 -15.14
N LEU A 76 0.51 11.23 -14.82
CA LEU A 76 -0.35 12.29 -15.35
C LEU A 76 0.15 13.68 -14.95
N ALA A 77 0.70 13.86 -13.74
CA ALA A 77 1.28 15.13 -13.30
C ALA A 77 2.47 15.55 -14.15
N VAL A 78 3.36 14.58 -14.44
CA VAL A 78 4.57 14.81 -15.23
C VAL A 78 4.23 15.10 -16.69
N VAL A 79 3.28 14.35 -17.28
CA VAL A 79 2.84 14.59 -18.67
C VAL A 79 2.13 15.93 -18.82
N GLY A 80 1.28 16.30 -17.85
CA GLY A 80 0.54 17.56 -17.85
C GLY A 80 1.38 18.80 -17.51
N ARG A 81 2.69 18.66 -17.23
CA ARG A 81 3.58 19.73 -16.72
C ARG A 81 2.98 20.51 -15.53
N ALA A 82 2.16 19.84 -14.73
CA ALA A 82 1.32 20.50 -13.75
C ALA A 82 2.05 20.68 -12.42
N SER A 83 2.67 21.85 -12.21
CA SER A 83 3.43 22.16 -10.99
C SER A 83 2.57 22.52 -9.76
N ARG A 84 1.22 22.51 -9.87
CA ARG A 84 0.33 23.06 -8.83
C ARG A 84 -0.42 21.99 -8.03
N PRO A 85 -0.57 22.17 -6.69
CA PRO A 85 -1.31 21.26 -5.81
C PRO A 85 -2.77 21.01 -6.21
N GLY A 86 -3.43 22.00 -6.82
CA GLY A 86 -4.81 21.85 -7.32
C GLY A 86 -4.97 20.77 -8.41
N GLY A 87 -3.87 20.41 -9.09
CA GLY A 87 -3.87 19.35 -10.10
C GLY A 87 -4.00 17.94 -9.53
N VAL A 88 -3.65 17.70 -8.25
CA VAL A 88 -3.73 16.36 -7.64
C VAL A 88 -5.16 15.84 -7.68
N ARG A 89 -6.14 16.67 -7.30
CA ARG A 89 -7.57 16.27 -7.30
C ARG A 89 -8.06 15.93 -8.71
N GLN A 90 -7.70 16.74 -9.71
CA GLN A 90 -8.10 16.50 -11.09
C GLN A 90 -7.52 15.19 -11.62
N ARG A 91 -6.23 14.93 -11.36
CA ARG A 91 -5.57 13.68 -11.76
C ARG A 91 -6.18 12.47 -11.05
N ALA A 92 -6.47 12.58 -9.76
CA ALA A 92 -7.19 11.55 -9.01
C ALA A 92 -8.54 11.22 -9.66
N VAL A 93 -9.34 12.24 -10.03
CA VAL A 93 -10.63 12.04 -10.72
C VAL A 93 -10.44 11.35 -12.06
N VAL A 94 -9.48 11.79 -12.88
CA VAL A 94 -9.18 11.16 -14.17
C VAL A 94 -8.77 9.69 -14.00
N THR A 95 -7.90 9.40 -13.02
CA THR A 95 -7.49 8.02 -12.74
C THR A 95 -8.64 7.19 -12.19
N CYS A 96 -9.50 7.73 -11.33
CA CYS A 96 -10.72 7.04 -10.86
C CYS A 96 -11.62 6.65 -12.04
N LEU A 97 -11.89 7.59 -12.96
CA LEU A 97 -12.72 7.32 -14.13
C LEU A 97 -12.10 6.23 -15.01
N LEU A 98 -10.78 6.31 -15.26
CA LEU A 98 -10.06 5.26 -16.00
C LEU A 98 -10.19 3.89 -15.32
N VAL A 99 -9.97 3.81 -14.01
CA VAL A 99 -10.09 2.56 -13.24
C VAL A 99 -11.51 2.00 -13.31
N LEU A 100 -12.54 2.83 -13.13
CA LEU A 100 -13.93 2.38 -13.18
C LEU A 100 -14.33 1.89 -14.58
N LEU A 101 -13.86 2.56 -15.63
CA LEU A 101 -14.06 2.11 -17.02
C LEU A 101 -13.37 0.77 -17.29
N LEU A 102 -12.12 0.61 -16.86
CA LEU A 102 -11.38 -0.64 -17.02
C LEU A 102 -11.99 -1.79 -16.19
N ALA A 103 -12.44 -1.50 -14.97
CA ALA A 103 -13.15 -2.46 -14.13
C ALA A 103 -14.48 -2.90 -14.76
N ALA A 104 -15.25 -1.96 -15.32
CA ALA A 104 -16.47 -2.27 -16.04
C ALA A 104 -16.18 -3.16 -17.25
N ALA A 105 -15.20 -2.78 -18.08
CA ALA A 105 -14.81 -3.55 -19.25
C ALA A 105 -14.31 -4.97 -18.88
N ALA A 106 -13.52 -5.12 -17.81
CA ALA A 106 -13.04 -6.41 -17.33
C ALA A 106 -14.17 -7.35 -16.87
N ALA A 107 -15.30 -6.79 -16.46
CA ALA A 107 -16.46 -7.51 -15.95
C ALA A 107 -17.47 -7.94 -17.03
N VAL A 108 -17.46 -7.32 -18.22
CA VAL A 108 -18.51 -7.53 -19.26
C VAL A 108 -18.62 -8.99 -19.69
N HIS A 109 -17.51 -9.72 -19.73
CA HIS A 109 -17.45 -11.08 -20.29
C HIS A 109 -17.30 -12.18 -19.24
N THR A 110 -17.68 -11.93 -17.98
CA THR A 110 -17.50 -12.89 -16.89
C THR A 110 -18.79 -13.24 -16.18
N ASP A 111 -18.95 -14.52 -15.89
CA ASP A 111 -19.93 -14.99 -14.91
C ASP A 111 -19.60 -14.35 -13.55
N GLY A 112 -20.59 -13.70 -12.91
CA GLY A 112 -20.34 -12.88 -11.73
C GLY A 112 -19.80 -11.47 -12.03
N ARG A 113 -20.23 -10.84 -13.13
CA ARG A 113 -19.82 -9.48 -13.56
C ARG A 113 -19.74 -8.45 -12.43
N TRP A 114 -20.68 -8.48 -11.49
CA TRP A 114 -20.71 -7.50 -10.40
C TRP A 114 -19.60 -7.71 -9.38
N ASP A 115 -19.25 -8.95 -9.08
CA ASP A 115 -18.19 -9.27 -8.15
C ASP A 115 -16.82 -8.96 -8.77
N ARG A 116 -16.61 -9.34 -10.04
CA ARG A 116 -15.40 -8.94 -10.78
C ARG A 116 -15.26 -7.42 -10.87
N PHE A 117 -16.35 -6.71 -11.16
CA PHE A 117 -16.34 -5.25 -11.18
C PHE A 117 -15.92 -4.68 -9.82
N ARG A 118 -16.55 -5.12 -8.73
CA ARG A 118 -16.25 -4.67 -7.35
C ARG A 118 -14.80 -4.94 -6.97
N ASP A 119 -14.29 -6.13 -7.30
CA ASP A 119 -12.94 -6.55 -6.95
C ASP A 119 -11.89 -5.66 -7.61
N VAL A 120 -12.00 -5.47 -8.92
CA VAL A 120 -11.07 -4.64 -9.71
C VAL A 120 -11.24 -3.17 -9.37
N ALA A 121 -12.48 -2.67 -9.27
CA ALA A 121 -12.75 -1.28 -8.94
C ALA A 121 -12.20 -0.93 -7.56
N THR A 122 -12.43 -1.75 -6.54
CA THR A 122 -11.97 -1.46 -5.17
C THR A 122 -10.44 -1.48 -5.10
N ALA A 123 -9.79 -2.49 -5.68
CA ALA A 123 -8.32 -2.57 -5.73
C ALA A 123 -7.69 -1.39 -6.48
N GLY A 124 -8.29 -1.01 -7.61
CA GLY A 124 -7.85 0.14 -8.39
C GLY A 124 -8.05 1.46 -7.65
N LEU A 125 -9.19 1.68 -7.00
CA LEU A 125 -9.48 2.89 -6.22
C LEU A 125 -8.53 3.04 -5.02
N VAL A 126 -8.15 1.95 -4.35
CA VAL A 126 -7.08 1.95 -3.34
C VAL A 126 -5.75 2.40 -3.96
N GLY A 127 -5.44 1.93 -5.18
CA GLY A 127 -4.29 2.40 -5.95
C GLY A 127 -4.35 3.89 -6.29
N VAL A 128 -5.53 4.42 -6.66
CA VAL A 128 -5.72 5.86 -6.90
C VAL A 128 -5.50 6.66 -5.62
N LEU A 129 -5.97 6.17 -4.47
CA LEU A 129 -5.77 6.81 -3.18
C LEU A 129 -4.28 6.93 -2.85
N PHE A 130 -3.53 5.82 -2.92
CA PHE A 130 -2.09 5.83 -2.66
C PHE A 130 -1.31 6.63 -3.71
N GLY A 131 -1.68 6.53 -4.99
CA GLY A 131 -1.06 7.31 -6.07
C GLY A 131 -1.28 8.82 -5.91
N SER A 132 -2.47 9.24 -5.49
CA SER A 132 -2.79 10.64 -5.20
C SER A 132 -2.05 11.15 -3.98
N LEU A 133 -1.87 10.30 -2.96
CA LEU A 133 -1.06 10.63 -1.79
C LEU A 133 0.43 10.78 -2.16
N LEU A 134 0.97 9.88 -2.98
CA LEU A 134 2.33 9.96 -3.48
C LEU A 134 2.54 11.24 -4.32
N ASP A 135 1.61 11.53 -5.23
CA ASP A 135 1.60 12.76 -6.02
C ASP A 135 1.61 14.02 -5.13
N ALA A 136 0.73 14.06 -4.12
CA ALA A 136 0.71 15.13 -3.14
C ALA A 136 2.03 15.25 -2.36
N ALA A 137 2.62 14.12 -1.93
CA ALA A 137 3.87 14.07 -1.19
C ALA A 137 5.05 14.60 -2.00
N VAL A 138 5.14 14.24 -3.29
CA VAL A 138 6.17 14.75 -4.21
C VAL A 138 6.13 16.28 -4.29
N HIS A 139 4.93 16.87 -4.44
CA HIS A 139 4.76 18.33 -4.49
C HIS A 139 4.89 19.03 -3.14
N ALA A 140 4.69 18.31 -2.04
CA ALA A 140 4.80 18.83 -0.67
C ALA A 140 6.25 18.83 -0.16
N ARG A 141 7.08 17.90 -0.62
CA ARG A 141 8.43 17.64 -0.11
C ARG A 141 9.34 18.88 -0.11
N GLU A 142 9.35 19.65 -1.19
CA GLU A 142 10.20 20.84 -1.33
C GLU A 142 9.78 21.98 -0.40
N ARG A 143 8.49 21.99 -0.02
CA ARG A 143 7.86 23.03 0.80
C ARG A 143 7.62 22.57 2.24
N ALA A 144 8.18 21.44 2.66
CA ALA A 144 7.99 20.95 4.01
C ALA A 144 8.47 21.96 5.07
N ALA A 145 7.67 22.15 6.12
CA ALA A 145 8.03 22.92 7.29
C ALA A 145 9.19 22.26 8.07
N HIS A 146 9.95 23.06 8.79
CA HIS A 146 10.90 22.56 9.78
C HIS A 146 10.19 22.34 11.11
N ALA A 147 10.46 21.23 11.78
CA ALA A 147 9.87 20.95 13.08
C ALA A 147 10.46 21.89 14.16
N SER A 148 9.59 22.58 14.89
CA SER A 148 9.97 23.38 16.08
C SER A 148 10.48 22.49 17.22
N VAL A 149 11.17 23.06 18.21
CA VAL A 149 11.62 22.32 19.40
C VAL A 149 10.43 21.68 20.15
N ARG A 150 9.31 22.42 20.29
CA ARG A 150 8.09 21.91 20.95
C ARG A 150 7.47 20.76 20.17
N SER A 151 7.36 20.89 18.85
CA SER A 151 6.83 19.84 17.98
C SER A 151 7.69 18.58 18.01
N LYS A 152 9.02 18.72 18.04
CA LYS A 152 9.95 17.58 18.18
C LYS A 152 9.79 16.88 19.52
N ARG A 153 9.64 17.63 20.62
CA ARG A 153 9.41 17.03 21.96
C ARG A 153 8.13 16.20 21.98
N VAL A 154 7.02 16.74 21.47
CA VAL A 154 5.74 16.02 21.38
C VAL A 154 5.89 14.78 20.49
N ALA A 155 6.52 14.91 19.32
CA ALA A 155 6.75 13.79 18.42
C ALA A 155 7.61 12.68 19.08
N TRP A 156 8.61 13.04 19.88
CA TRP A 156 9.41 12.07 20.65
C TRP A 156 8.59 11.38 21.74
N THR A 157 7.72 12.10 22.46
CA THR A 157 6.83 11.50 23.45
C THR A 157 5.88 10.49 22.80
N ILE A 158 5.27 10.87 21.67
CA ILE A 158 4.38 9.97 20.91
C ILE A 158 5.18 8.77 20.38
N ALA A 159 6.39 9.00 19.84
CA ALA A 159 7.26 7.93 19.36
C ALA A 159 7.69 6.96 20.47
N GLY A 160 7.95 7.46 21.68
CA GLY A 160 8.27 6.62 22.84
C GLY A 160 7.07 5.76 23.26
N ALA A 161 5.88 6.36 23.38
CA ALA A 161 4.66 5.63 23.73
C ALA A 161 4.28 4.59 22.65
N TYR A 162 4.38 4.97 21.38
CA TYR A 162 4.16 4.08 20.25
C TYR A 162 5.22 2.97 20.19
N GLY A 163 6.50 3.28 20.40
CA GLY A 163 7.56 2.28 20.44
C GLY A 163 7.34 1.25 21.54
N LEU A 164 6.89 1.69 22.72
CA LEU A 164 6.48 0.79 23.81
C LEU A 164 5.31 -0.11 23.38
N LEU A 165 4.28 0.46 22.75
CA LEU A 165 3.15 -0.32 22.22
C LEU A 165 3.62 -1.37 21.21
N VAL A 166 4.48 -0.99 20.27
CA VAL A 166 5.05 -1.92 19.27
C VAL A 166 5.80 -3.06 19.96
N VAL A 167 6.65 -2.77 20.94
CA VAL A 167 7.37 -3.81 21.69
C VAL A 167 6.38 -4.73 22.41
N LEU A 168 5.41 -4.20 23.15
CA LEU A 168 4.42 -5.00 23.87
C LEU A 168 3.63 -5.95 22.95
N VAL A 169 3.22 -5.45 21.78
CA VAL A 169 2.50 -6.23 20.76
C VAL A 169 3.42 -7.26 20.11
N ALA A 170 4.64 -6.85 19.73
CA ALA A 170 5.62 -7.72 19.07
C ALA A 170 6.09 -8.85 19.98
N THR A 171 6.19 -8.63 21.29
CA THR A 171 6.55 -9.65 22.27
C THR A 171 5.36 -10.40 22.83
N TRP A 172 4.14 -10.15 22.34
CA TRP A 172 2.95 -10.85 22.81
C TRP A 172 2.99 -12.33 22.39
N GLY A 173 2.85 -13.21 23.38
CA GLY A 173 3.11 -14.65 23.26
C GLY A 173 2.35 -15.39 22.16
N THR A 174 1.16 -14.91 21.82
CA THR A 174 0.27 -15.50 20.82
C THR A 174 -0.10 -14.47 19.75
N PRO A 175 -0.69 -14.87 18.60
CA PRO A 175 -1.34 -13.92 17.70
C PRO A 175 -2.37 -13.07 18.45
N VAL A 176 -2.35 -11.75 18.23
CA VAL A 176 -3.18 -10.77 18.97
C VAL A 176 -4.66 -11.02 18.76
N ASP A 177 -5.01 -11.57 17.61
CA ASP A 177 -6.37 -11.80 17.14
C ASP A 177 -6.86 -13.23 17.37
N GLY A 178 -6.04 -14.11 17.95
CA GLY A 178 -6.40 -15.52 18.20
C GLY A 178 -7.70 -15.69 18.99
N GLY A 179 -7.99 -14.79 19.93
CA GLY A 179 -9.24 -14.79 20.71
C GLY A 179 -10.47 -14.27 19.96
N ILE A 180 -10.29 -13.53 18.87
CA ILE A 180 -11.38 -12.90 18.09
C ILE A 180 -11.52 -13.49 16.68
N HIS A 181 -10.66 -14.42 16.27
CA HIS A 181 -10.64 -15.00 14.93
C HIS A 181 -12.02 -15.49 14.44
N PRO A 182 -12.85 -16.23 15.22
CA PRO A 182 -14.18 -16.66 14.76
C PRO A 182 -15.13 -15.48 14.49
N TRP A 183 -14.98 -14.38 15.23
CA TRP A 183 -15.76 -13.17 15.06
C TRP A 183 -15.33 -12.40 13.83
N LEU A 184 -14.02 -12.32 13.57
CA LEU A 184 -13.46 -11.70 12.37
C LEU A 184 -13.92 -12.41 11.11
N VAL A 185 -13.80 -13.74 11.05
CA VAL A 185 -14.26 -14.53 9.89
C VAL A 185 -15.75 -14.32 9.62
N ARG A 186 -16.58 -14.30 10.67
CA ARG A 186 -18.01 -14.02 10.53
C ARG A 186 -18.31 -12.61 10.04
N ALA A 187 -17.59 -11.61 10.56
CA ALA A 187 -17.74 -10.22 10.16
C ALA A 187 -17.32 -10.01 8.69
N ILE A 188 -16.21 -10.62 8.27
CA ILE A 188 -15.74 -10.62 6.88
C ILE A 188 -16.79 -11.25 5.97
N ALA A 189 -17.28 -12.44 6.31
CA ALA A 189 -18.31 -13.12 5.53
C ALA A 189 -19.62 -12.29 5.44
N ALA A 190 -19.99 -11.58 6.51
CA ALA A 190 -21.11 -10.65 6.48
C ALA A 190 -20.86 -9.45 5.56
N GLY A 191 -19.66 -8.86 5.59
CA GLY A 191 -19.27 -7.79 4.69
C GLY A 191 -19.30 -8.21 3.22
N GLN A 192 -18.80 -9.40 2.90
CA GLN A 192 -18.83 -9.95 1.54
C GLN A 192 -20.27 -10.16 1.04
N ARG A 193 -21.19 -10.63 1.91
CA ARG A 193 -22.63 -10.70 1.58
C ARG A 193 -23.26 -9.32 1.34
N LEU A 194 -22.72 -8.27 1.94
CA LEU A 194 -23.17 -6.88 1.75
C LEU A 194 -22.48 -6.18 0.56
N GLY A 195 -21.63 -6.88 -0.19
CA GLY A 195 -20.97 -6.36 -1.39
C GLY A 195 -19.54 -5.88 -1.21
N ALA A 196 -18.88 -6.23 -0.10
CA ALA A 196 -17.42 -6.11 0.00
C ALA A 196 -16.74 -7.03 -1.05
N PRO A 197 -15.53 -6.67 -1.52
CA PRO A 197 -14.86 -7.44 -2.56
C PRO A 197 -14.54 -8.87 -2.09
N SER A 198 -14.55 -9.81 -3.03
CA SER A 198 -14.35 -11.24 -2.75
C SER A 198 -12.97 -11.54 -2.19
N TRP A 199 -11.97 -10.74 -2.59
CA TRP A 199 -10.60 -10.84 -2.08
C TRP A 199 -10.41 -10.28 -0.66
N LEU A 200 -11.41 -9.62 -0.06
CA LEU A 200 -11.35 -9.17 1.33
C LEU A 200 -11.57 -10.33 2.29
N GLY A 201 -10.57 -11.21 2.37
CA GLY A 201 -10.51 -12.32 3.32
C GLY A 201 -9.77 -11.94 4.62
N TYR A 202 -9.54 -12.95 5.46
CA TYR A 202 -8.81 -12.79 6.72
C TYR A 202 -7.38 -12.28 6.49
N SER A 203 -6.63 -12.85 5.55
CA SER A 203 -5.28 -12.41 5.19
C SER A 203 -5.23 -10.95 4.75
N ALA A 204 -6.26 -10.46 4.05
CA ALA A 204 -6.35 -9.07 3.65
C ALA A 204 -6.57 -8.12 4.84
N VAL A 205 -7.38 -8.54 5.80
CA VAL A 205 -7.62 -7.80 7.05
C VAL A 205 -6.35 -7.76 7.89
N GLU A 206 -5.68 -8.89 8.07
CA GLU A 206 -4.42 -9.00 8.82
C GLU A 206 -3.32 -8.12 8.20
N PHE A 207 -3.09 -8.24 6.88
CA PHE A 207 -2.14 -7.41 6.16
C PHE A 207 -2.46 -5.92 6.32
N THR A 208 -3.73 -5.53 6.15
CA THR A 208 -4.15 -4.13 6.27
C THR A 208 -4.01 -3.62 7.71
N ALA A 209 -4.29 -4.45 8.71
CA ALA A 209 -4.10 -4.09 10.11
C ALA A 209 -2.63 -3.82 10.42
N ASN A 210 -1.71 -4.63 9.89
CA ASN A 210 -0.26 -4.42 10.03
C ASN A 210 0.19 -3.14 9.31
N VAL A 211 -0.30 -2.86 8.10
CA VAL A 211 -0.07 -1.58 7.40
C VAL A 211 -0.49 -0.38 8.27
N VAL A 212 -1.69 -0.42 8.83
CA VAL A 212 -2.22 0.66 9.67
C VAL A 212 -1.43 0.78 10.96
N PHE A 213 -1.09 -0.35 11.60
CA PHE A 213 -0.33 -0.40 12.84
C PHE A 213 1.07 0.20 12.67
N PHE A 214 1.70 -0.01 11.51
CA PHE A 214 3.05 0.46 11.23
C PHE A 214 3.12 1.85 10.58
N ALA A 215 2.00 2.39 10.09
CA ALA A 215 1.95 3.74 9.53
C ALA A 215 2.43 4.86 10.48
N PRO A 216 2.11 4.84 11.78
CA PRO A 216 2.68 5.80 12.74
C PRO A 216 4.21 5.82 12.77
N PHE A 217 4.89 4.67 12.57
CA PHE A 217 6.36 4.61 12.53
C PHE A 217 6.94 5.55 11.47
N GLY A 218 6.50 5.39 10.22
CA GLY A 218 7.00 6.19 9.10
C GLY A 218 6.60 7.66 9.23
N PHE A 219 5.39 7.92 9.73
CA PHE A 219 4.89 9.27 9.97
C PHE A 219 5.74 10.02 10.98
N LEU A 220 5.99 9.41 12.15
CA LEU A 220 6.80 9.98 13.22
C LEU A 220 8.26 10.15 12.80
N ALA A 221 8.82 9.21 12.03
CA ALA A 221 10.16 9.35 11.47
C ALA A 221 10.30 10.63 10.63
N VAL A 222 9.30 10.95 9.79
CA VAL A 222 9.29 12.20 9.00
C VAL A 222 9.12 13.43 9.88
N LEU A 223 8.26 13.39 10.90
CA LEU A 223 8.10 14.52 11.83
C LEU A 223 9.39 14.82 12.62
N LEU A 224 10.12 13.78 13.02
CA LEU A 224 11.34 13.90 13.82
C LEU A 224 12.57 14.30 12.97
N LEU A 225 12.74 13.66 11.81
CA LEU A 225 13.93 13.79 10.96
C LEU A 225 13.75 14.81 9.83
N GLY A 226 12.51 15.21 9.55
CA GLY A 226 12.13 16.12 8.48
C GLY A 226 11.97 15.42 7.12
N ALA A 227 11.18 16.05 6.24
CA ALA A 227 10.84 15.50 4.92
C ALA A 227 12.04 15.28 3.97
N ARG A 228 13.23 15.84 4.25
CA ARG A 228 14.44 15.56 3.46
C ARG A 228 14.98 14.15 3.68
N ARG A 229 14.76 13.58 4.87
CA ARG A 229 15.23 12.26 5.31
C ARG A 229 14.10 11.23 5.30
N TRP A 230 13.10 11.42 4.45
CA TRP A 230 11.93 10.53 4.30
C TRP A 230 12.32 9.06 4.12
N TRP A 231 13.42 8.79 3.40
CA TRP A 231 13.94 7.45 3.14
C TRP A 231 14.33 6.70 4.42
N VAL A 232 14.69 7.42 5.50
CA VAL A 232 15.01 6.81 6.81
C VAL A 232 13.77 6.17 7.41
N GLY A 233 12.58 6.76 7.25
CA GLY A 233 11.34 6.15 7.72
C GLY A 233 11.01 4.85 6.99
N MET A 234 11.26 4.80 5.67
CA MET A 234 11.03 3.60 4.86
C MET A 234 12.04 2.49 5.19
N LEU A 235 13.33 2.80 5.14
CA LEU A 235 14.39 1.83 5.44
C LEU A 235 14.33 1.38 6.90
N GLY A 236 14.13 2.32 7.83
CA GLY A 236 13.97 2.01 9.23
C GLY A 236 12.77 1.11 9.48
N GLY A 237 11.66 1.33 8.78
CA GLY A 237 10.47 0.50 8.97
C GLY A 237 10.67 -0.93 8.49
N PHE A 238 11.31 -1.10 7.34
CA PHE A 238 11.74 -2.42 6.84
C PHE A 238 12.66 -3.13 7.84
N LEU A 239 13.72 -2.46 8.30
CA LEU A 239 14.69 -3.04 9.23
C LEU A 239 14.07 -3.41 10.57
N VAL A 240 13.20 -2.55 11.13
CA VAL A 240 12.49 -2.84 12.38
C VAL A 240 11.54 -4.02 12.18
N SER A 241 10.84 -4.11 11.04
CA SER A 241 9.97 -5.26 10.76
C SER A 241 10.77 -6.56 10.69
N CYS A 242 11.89 -6.59 9.94
CA CYS A 242 12.77 -7.76 9.92
C CYS A 242 13.29 -8.13 11.31
N ALA A 243 13.60 -7.14 12.16
CA ALA A 243 14.05 -7.39 13.53
C ALA A 243 12.92 -7.99 14.41
N ILE A 244 11.68 -7.51 14.25
CA ILE A 244 10.51 -8.06 14.94
C ILE A 244 10.31 -9.53 14.53
N GLU A 245 10.22 -9.82 13.23
CA GLU A 245 10.02 -11.17 12.71
C GLU A 245 11.13 -12.13 13.16
N THR A 246 12.39 -11.68 13.10
CA THR A 246 13.54 -12.47 13.55
C THR A 246 13.46 -12.75 15.06
N THR A 247 13.07 -11.75 15.85
CA THR A 247 12.90 -11.91 17.31
C THR A 247 11.77 -12.90 17.61
N GLN A 248 10.65 -12.80 16.91
CA GLN A 248 9.53 -13.71 17.08
C GLN A 248 9.90 -15.14 16.71
N ALA A 249 10.54 -15.36 15.57
CA ALA A 249 10.96 -16.68 15.14
C ALA A 249 11.99 -17.34 16.07
N LEU A 250 12.89 -16.56 16.67
CA LEU A 250 13.94 -17.10 17.54
C LEU A 250 13.48 -17.31 19.00
N PHE A 251 12.53 -16.51 19.49
CA PHE A 251 12.22 -16.44 20.92
C PHE A 251 10.76 -16.72 21.29
N LEU A 252 9.84 -16.80 20.33
CA LEU A 252 8.40 -17.00 20.58
C LEU A 252 7.92 -18.30 19.90
N PRO A 253 7.79 -19.42 20.65
CA PRO A 253 7.50 -20.74 20.08
C PRO A 253 6.19 -20.85 19.28
N ALA A 254 5.24 -19.95 19.55
CA ALA A 254 3.95 -19.88 18.87
C ALA A 254 3.92 -18.89 17.69
N ARG A 255 5.06 -18.30 17.33
CA ARG A 255 5.18 -17.36 16.21
C ARG A 255 6.21 -17.84 15.20
N PHE A 256 5.93 -17.56 13.94
CA PHE A 256 6.80 -17.89 12.81
C PHE A 256 7.12 -16.61 12.06
N ALA A 257 8.33 -16.52 11.49
CA ALA A 257 8.69 -15.38 10.64
C ALA A 257 7.78 -15.33 9.41
N SER A 258 7.20 -14.17 9.14
CA SER A 258 6.28 -13.93 8.03
C SER A 258 6.82 -12.83 7.11
N VAL A 259 6.99 -13.16 5.84
CA VAL A 259 7.34 -12.15 4.81
C VAL A 259 6.16 -11.21 4.59
N ASP A 260 4.93 -11.68 4.76
CA ASP A 260 3.73 -10.86 4.62
C ASP A 260 3.71 -9.73 5.66
N ASP A 261 4.18 -10.01 6.87
CA ASP A 261 4.29 -9.02 7.93
C ASP A 261 5.42 -8.03 7.65
N VAL A 262 6.56 -8.47 7.11
CA VAL A 262 7.60 -7.56 6.60
C VAL A 262 7.05 -6.64 5.52
N LEU A 263 6.33 -7.18 4.54
CA LEU A 263 5.74 -6.43 3.44
C LEU A 263 4.66 -5.45 3.94
N ALA A 264 3.77 -5.89 4.84
CA ALA A 264 2.70 -5.08 5.41
C ALA A 264 3.26 -3.93 6.23
N ASN A 265 4.17 -4.22 7.17
CA ASN A 265 4.79 -3.22 8.04
C ASN A 265 5.62 -2.23 7.22
N THR A 266 6.37 -2.69 6.21
CA THR A 266 7.12 -1.81 5.31
C THR A 266 6.16 -0.92 4.51
N SER A 267 5.06 -1.46 4.00
CA SER A 267 4.02 -0.69 3.30
C SER A 267 3.37 0.34 4.23
N GLY A 268 3.14 -0.01 5.50
CA GLY A 268 2.73 0.91 6.55
C GLY A 268 3.73 2.04 6.75
N ALA A 269 5.02 1.73 6.92
CA ALA A 269 6.07 2.74 7.04
C ALA A 269 6.11 3.69 5.83
N VAL A 270 5.96 3.17 4.61
CA VAL A 270 5.85 3.99 3.39
C VAL A 270 4.64 4.91 3.45
N LEU A 271 3.45 4.37 3.77
CA LEU A 271 2.22 5.15 3.93
C LEU A 271 2.39 6.28 4.96
N GLY A 272 2.95 5.96 6.12
CA GLY A 272 3.30 6.90 7.17
C GLY A 272 4.21 8.02 6.68
N VAL A 273 5.27 7.67 5.97
CA VAL A 273 6.22 8.63 5.39
C VAL A 273 5.50 9.59 4.43
N LEU A 274 4.66 9.07 3.53
CA LEU A 274 3.92 9.90 2.57
C LEU A 274 2.98 10.87 3.30
N LEU A 275 2.23 10.39 4.30
CA LEU A 275 1.36 11.22 5.13
C LEU A 275 2.16 12.30 5.86
N GLY A 276 3.30 11.96 6.46
CA GLY A 276 4.15 12.88 7.19
C GLY A 276 4.69 14.00 6.30
N VAL A 277 5.14 13.67 5.09
CA VAL A 277 5.62 14.65 4.11
C VAL A 277 4.50 15.61 3.70
N VAL A 278 3.31 15.09 3.43
CA VAL A 278 2.15 15.91 3.07
C VAL A 278 1.74 16.84 4.20
N VAL A 279 1.68 16.35 5.45
CA VAL A 279 1.35 17.15 6.64
C VAL A 279 2.36 18.28 6.83
N LEU A 280 3.67 17.98 6.77
CA LEU A 280 4.71 19.01 6.90
C LEU A 280 4.67 20.02 5.75
N GLY A 281 4.36 19.59 4.52
CA GLY A 281 4.22 20.50 3.38
C GLY A 281 3.03 21.45 3.50
N ARG A 282 1.92 21.00 4.09
CA ARG A 282 0.75 21.84 4.36
C ARG A 282 0.97 22.80 5.54
N ALA A 283 1.64 22.34 6.59
CA ALA A 283 1.92 23.14 7.78
C ALA A 283 2.79 24.40 7.51
N ARG A 284 3.50 24.46 6.38
CA ARG A 284 4.24 25.66 5.96
C ARG A 284 3.38 26.68 5.21
N GLN A 285 2.22 26.28 4.70
CA GLN A 285 1.32 27.15 3.93
C GLN A 285 0.30 27.89 4.81
N ALA A 286 0.07 27.41 6.03
CA ALA A 286 -0.75 28.05 7.06
C ALA A 286 0.13 28.97 7.91
#